data_AF-A0A1J4YW18-F1
#
_entry.id   AF-A0A1J4YW18-F1
#
_cell.length_a   1.000
_cell.length_b   1.000
_cell.length_c   1.000
_cell.angle_alpha   90.00
_cell.angle_beta   90.00
_cell.angle_gamma   90.00
#
_symmetry.space_group_name_H-M   'P 1'
#
loop_
_entity.id
_entity.type
_entity.pdbx_description
1 polymer ?
#
loop_
_entity_poly.entity_id
_entity_poly.type
_entity_poly.pdbx_seq_one_letter_code
_entity_poly.pdbx_strand_id
1 'polypeptide(L)' 'MIYTTNAIESVNARIRKVIKTRGHFPNDEAATKLIWLALRNITKKWAMPVFHWKAAMVQFAIQFGDRFTKHVA' A
#
# COMPACT_ATOMS: atom_id res chain seq x y z
N MET A 1 -10.78 4.63 -10.22
CA MET A 1 -9.58 4.01 -9.61
C MET A 1 -9.83 3.27 -8.29
N ILE A 2 -10.92 3.56 -7.57
CA ILE A 2 -11.23 2.86 -6.31
C ILE A 2 -11.72 1.41 -6.56
N TYR A 3 -12.30 1.15 -7.74
CA TYR A 3 -12.87 -0.15 -8.11
C TYR A 3 -11.86 -1.18 -8.65
N THR A 4 -10.56 -0.86 -8.73
CA THR A 4 -9.57 -1.82 -9.24
C THR A 4 -8.95 -2.63 -8.10
N THR A 5 -9.19 -3.94 -8.09
CA THR A 5 -8.61 -4.87 -7.10
C THR A 5 -7.11 -5.11 -7.33
N ASN A 6 -6.61 -4.76 -8.52
CA ASN A 6 -5.20 -4.89 -8.93
C ASN A 6 -4.20 -4.36 -7.89
N ALA A 7 -4.52 -3.29 -7.17
CA ALA A 7 -3.62 -2.73 -6.15
C ALA A 7 -3.38 -3.73 -5.00
N ILE A 8 -4.46 -4.24 -4.41
CA ILE A 8 -4.40 -5.20 -3.29
C ILE A 8 -3.92 -6.58 -3.78
N GLU A 9 -4.41 -7.03 -4.93
CA GLU A 9 -3.99 -8.30 -5.54
C GLU A 9 -2.49 -8.33 -5.84
N SER A 10 -1.92 -7.22 -6.36
CA SER A 10 -0.48 -7.15 -6.66
C SER A 10 0.38 -7.28 -5.40
N VAL A 11 -0.07 -6.74 -4.26
CA VAL A 11 0.60 -6.89 -2.96
C VAL A 11 0.51 -8.34 -2.50
N ASN A 12 -0.71 -8.90 -2.47
CA ASN A 12 -0.96 -10.27 -2.04
C ASN A 12 -0.18 -11.30 -2.86
N ALA A 13 -0.10 -11.11 -4.18
CA ALA A 13 0.68 -11.97 -5.06
C ALA A 13 2.18 -11.94 -4.73
N ARG A 14 2.74 -10.76 -4.44
CA ARG A 14 4.16 -10.61 -4.09
C ARG A 14 4.46 -11.18 -2.71
N ILE A 15 3.60 -10.97 -1.73
CA ILE A 15 3.72 -11.57 -0.40
C ILE A 15 3.67 -13.10 -0.50
N ARG A 16 2.66 -13.65 -1.21
CA ARG A 16 2.54 -15.10 -1.43
C ARG A 16 3.77 -15.69 -2.11
N LYS A 17 4.37 -14.98 -3.08
CA LYS A 17 5.61 -15.41 -3.74
C LYS A 17 6.78 -15.53 -2.76
N VAL A 18 6.93 -14.59 -1.82
CA VAL A 18 8.00 -14.61 -0.81
C VAL A 18 7.77 -15.70 0.23
N ILE A 19 6.52 -15.94 0.62
CA ILE A 19 6.18 -16.96 1.61
C ILE A 19 6.27 -18.37 1.02
N LYS A 20 5.87 -18.57 -0.25
CA LYS A 20 5.85 -19.90 -0.90
C LYS A 20 7.21 -20.60 -0.91
N THR A 21 8.31 -19.85 -0.91
CA THR A 21 9.67 -20.40 -0.88
C THR A 21 10.20 -20.65 0.53
N ARG A 22 9.45 -20.25 1.57
CA ARG A 22 9.80 -20.46 2.98
C ARG A 22 8.91 -21.59 3.52
N GLY A 23 9.55 -22.58 4.16
CA GLY A 23 8.87 -23.69 4.83
C GLY A 23 8.26 -23.25 6.17
N HIS A 24 8.40 -24.07 7.20
CA HIS A 24 7.93 -23.72 8.53
C HIS A 24 8.71 -22.53 9.13
N PHE A 25 8.01 -21.63 9.81
CA PHE A 25 8.61 -20.53 10.55
C PHE A 25 8.91 -20.98 11.98
N PRO A 26 10.10 -20.68 12.53
CA PRO A 26 10.47 -21.09 13.89
C PRO A 26 9.68 -20.36 14.98
N ASN A 27 9.13 -19.18 14.70
CA ASN A 27 8.22 -18.43 15.56
C ASN A 27 7.48 -17.34 14.76
N ASP A 28 6.48 -16.72 15.37
CA ASP A 28 5.66 -15.66 14.75
C ASP A 28 6.47 -14.39 14.44
N GLU A 29 7.51 -14.11 15.22
CA GLU A 29 8.37 -12.95 15.02
C GLU A 29 9.17 -13.07 13.72
N ALA A 30 9.68 -14.26 13.40
CA ALA A 30 10.39 -14.56 12.17
C ALA A 30 9.46 -14.41 10.95
N ALA A 31 8.21 -14.87 11.05
CA ALA A 31 7.19 -14.67 10.02
C ALA A 31 6.90 -13.17 9.82
N THR A 32 6.73 -12.44 10.91
CA THR A 32 6.46 -10.99 10.90
C THR A 32 7.60 -10.20 10.26
N LYS A 33 8.86 -10.49 10.63
CA LYS A 33 10.06 -9.87 10.03
C LYS A 33 10.14 -10.13 8.53
N LEU A 34 9.82 -11.35 8.09
CA LEU A 34 9.82 -11.68 6.66
C LEU A 34 8.77 -10.87 5.89
N ILE A 35 7.53 -10.81 6.41
CA ILE A 35 6.45 -10.03 5.79
C ILE A 35 6.83 -8.55 5.74
N TRP A 36 7.42 -8.01 6.80
CA TRP A 36 7.91 -6.63 6.84
C TRP A 36 8.98 -6.38 5.77
N LEU A 37 9.96 -7.27 5.62
CA LEU A 37 10.98 -7.17 4.57
C LEU A 37 10.39 -7.24 3.16
N ALA A 38 9.39 -8.11 2.95
CA ALA A 38 8.68 -8.22 1.69
C ALA A 38 7.95 -6.91 1.36
N LEU A 39 7.19 -6.37 2.32
CA LEU A 39 6.50 -5.08 2.18
C LEU A 39 7.48 -3.93 1.90
N ARG A 40 8.61 -3.88 2.62
CA ARG A 40 9.65 -2.87 2.38
C ARG A 40 10.21 -2.94 0.96
N ASN A 41 10.39 -4.13 0.42
CA ASN A 41 10.85 -4.31 -0.96
C ASN A 41 9.74 -3.98 -1.98
N ILE A 42 8.47 -4.20 -1.62
CA ILE A 42 7.31 -3.83 -2.44
C ILE A 42 7.23 -2.31 -2.59
N THR A 43 7.28 -1.59 -1.47
CA THR A 43 7.14 -0.13 -1.41
C THR A 43 8.29 0.61 -2.07
N LYS A 44 9.53 0.06 -2.03
CA LYS A 44 10.67 0.62 -2.79
C LYS A 44 10.41 0.75 -4.30
N LYS A 45 9.53 -0.08 -4.87
CA LYS A 45 9.20 -0.03 -6.31
C LYS A 45 7.96 0.83 -6.62
N TRP A 46 7.27 1.33 -5.60
CA TRP A 46 6.08 2.18 -5.76
C TRP A 46 6.47 3.64 -5.96
N ALA A 47 7.17 3.92 -7.06
CA ALA A 47 7.56 5.27 -7.46
C ALA A 47 6.57 5.92 -8.44
N MET A 48 5.69 5.13 -9.05
CA MET A 48 4.80 5.63 -10.10
C MET A 48 3.60 6.38 -9.47
N PRO A 49 3.36 7.64 -9.86
CA PRO A 49 2.22 8.39 -9.39
C PRO A 49 0.93 7.75 -9.91
N VAL A 50 -0.10 7.85 -9.07
CA VAL A 50 -1.44 7.39 -9.39
C VAL A 50 -2.01 8.18 -10.58
N PHE A 51 -2.47 7.46 -11.61
CA PHE A 51 -3.07 8.06 -12.79
C PHE A 51 -4.30 8.90 -12.41
N HIS A 52 -4.36 10.14 -12.91
CA HIS A 52 -5.37 11.16 -12.58
C HIS A 52 -5.48 11.57 -11.09
N TRP A 53 -4.47 11.31 -10.27
CA TRP A 53 -4.48 11.68 -8.85
C TRP A 53 -4.84 13.16 -8.61
N LYS A 54 -4.28 14.07 -9.41
CA LYS A 54 -4.54 15.51 -9.30
C LYS A 54 -6.02 15.86 -9.47
N ALA A 55 -6.70 15.26 -10.43
CA ALA A 55 -8.13 15.51 -10.67
C ALA A 55 -8.99 14.94 -9.52
N ALA A 56 -8.66 13.73 -9.04
CA ALA A 56 -9.33 13.13 -7.88
C ALA A 56 -9.14 13.98 -6.61
N MET A 57 -7.94 14.52 -6.38
CA MET A 57 -7.67 15.41 -5.26
C MET A 57 -8.55 16.67 -5.26
N VAL A 58 -8.77 17.29 -6.42
CA VAL A 58 -9.65 18.46 -6.52
C VAL A 58 -11.09 18.10 -6.12
N GLN A 59 -11.58 16.94 -6.55
CA GLN A 59 -12.91 16.46 -6.14
C GLN A 59 -12.99 16.18 -4.63
N PHE A 60 -11.94 15.58 -4.05
CA PHE A 60 -11.88 15.37 -2.59
C PHE A 60 -11.84 16.69 -1.81
N ALA A 61 -11.14 17.71 -2.32
CA ALA A 61 -11.08 19.02 -1.69
C ALA A 61 -12.43 19.75 -1.72
N ILE A 62 -13.24 19.56 -2.77
CA ILE A 62 -14.60 20.10 -2.85
C ILE A 62 -15.52 19.38 -1.85
N GLN A 63 -15.44 18.04 -1.79
CA GLN A 63 -16.34 17.23 -0.96
C GLN A 63 -16.00 17.24 0.54
N PHE A 64 -14.72 17.35 0.88
CA PHE A 64 -14.20 17.21 2.25
C PHE A 64 -13.29 18.39 2.62
N GLY A 65 -13.61 19.60 2.14
CA GLY A 65 -12.74 20.78 2.29
C GLY A 65 -12.37 21.11 3.73
N ASP A 66 -13.25 20.81 4.69
CA ASP A 66 -13.03 20.90 6.13
C ASP A 66 -11.83 20.06 6.64
N ARG A 67 -11.51 18.97 5.95
CA ARG A 67 -10.36 18.10 6.28
C ARG A 67 -9.05 18.55 5.62
N PHE A 68 -9.12 19.49 4.67
CA PHE A 68 -7.96 20.05 3.98
C PHE A 68 -7.45 21.34 4.64
N THR A 69 -8.21 21.95 5.55
CA THR A 69 -7.75 23.08 6.34
C THR A 69 -6.81 22.60 7.45
N LYS A 70 -5.57 23.07 7.46
CA LYS A 70 -4.72 22.98 8.65
C LYS A 70 -5.41 23.75 9.76
N HIS A 71 -5.55 23.16 10.95
CA HIS A 71 -5.82 23.94 12.16
C HIS A 71 -4.75 25.04 12.24
N VAL A 72 -5.17 26.28 12.07
CA VAL A 72 -4.36 27.45 12.37
C VAL A 72 -4.34 27.52 13.90
N ALA A 73 -3.19 27.20 14.48
CA ALA A 73 -2.92 27.47 15.90
C ALA A 73 -2.77 28.98 16.12
#